data_AF-A0ABD0C5M5-F1
#
_entry.id   AF-A0ABD0C5M5-F1
#
_cell.length_a   1.000
_cell.length_b   1.000
_cell.length_c   1.000
_cell.angle_alpha   90.00
_cell.angle_beta   90.00
_cell.angle_gamma   90.00
#
_symmetry.space_group_name_H-M   'P 1'
#
loop_
_entity.id
_entity.type
_entity.pdbx_description
1 polymer ?
#
loop_
_entity_poly.entity_id
_entity_poly.type
_entity_poly.pdbx_seq_one_letter_code
_entity_poly.pdbx_strand_id
1 'polypeptide(L)'
;MKKFKKGTREYSLLKSPWKPYLKKFDDLEKIHPRYNWHYKDLLTQEQIVMEGIECDDTLTNSYNLLQAFFTALDKHDTKAMKDIIYSKEKVGPLMHRTLLTFRHNLKAVLNGASLPYSNGCLEGFNRKIKQIERTAYGYSNFINLLLFINRI
;
A
#
# COMPACT_ATOMS: atom_id res chain seq x y z
N MET A 1 -3.93 -13.43 9.81
CA MET A 1 -3.52 -13.08 11.20
C MET A 1 -4.38 -13.72 12.31
N LYS A 2 -5.72 -13.75 12.25
CA LYS A 2 -6.53 -14.44 13.29
C LYS A 2 -6.39 -15.98 13.30
N LYS A 3 -5.77 -16.56 12.26
CA LYS A 3 -5.52 -18.00 12.14
C LYS A 3 -4.42 -18.49 13.10
N PHE A 4 -3.40 -17.68 13.36
CA PHE A 4 -2.28 -18.06 14.22
C PHE A 4 -2.58 -17.73 15.68
N LYS A 5 -2.23 -18.65 16.59
CA LYS A 5 -2.40 -18.46 18.03
C LYS A 5 -1.44 -17.36 18.52
N LYS A 6 -1.92 -16.50 19.43
CA LYS A 6 -1.06 -15.47 20.03
C LYS A 6 0.11 -16.14 20.77
N GLY A 7 1.31 -15.62 20.55
CA GLY A 7 2.55 -16.12 21.16
C GLY A 7 3.31 -17.15 20.34
N THR A 8 2.79 -17.61 19.21
CA THR A 8 3.59 -18.42 18.27
C THR A 8 4.55 -17.54 17.47
N ARG A 9 5.60 -18.15 16.91
CA ARG A 9 6.63 -17.44 16.16
C ARG A 9 6.04 -16.79 14.91
N GLU A 10 5.19 -17.51 14.18
CA GLU A 10 4.51 -17.03 12.96
C GLU A 10 3.63 -15.81 13.26
N TYR A 11 2.89 -15.84 14.38
CA TYR A 11 2.10 -14.70 14.80
C TYR A 11 2.99 -13.48 15.08
N SER A 12 4.10 -13.66 15.81
CA SER A 12 5.02 -12.57 16.15
C SER A 12 5.71 -11.98 14.93
N LEU A 13 6.15 -12.82 13.98
CA LEU A 13 6.79 -12.43 12.72
C LEU A 13 5.84 -11.68 11.79
N LEU A 14 4.56 -12.03 11.76
CA LEU A 14 3.58 -11.32 10.93
C LEU A 14 3.05 -10.05 11.60
N LYS A 15 2.96 -10.02 12.94
CA LYS A 15 2.29 -8.94 13.67
C LYS A 15 3.20 -7.77 13.99
N SER A 16 4.39 -8.02 14.53
CA SER A 16 5.27 -6.95 15.02
C SER A 16 5.98 -6.24 13.86
N PRO A 17 6.76 -6.93 13.00
CA PRO A 17 7.43 -6.30 11.87
C PRO A 17 6.52 -6.27 10.63
N TRP A 18 5.34 -5.63 10.73
CA TRP A 18 4.41 -5.56 9.59
C TRP A 18 4.86 -4.64 8.45
N LYS A 19 5.73 -3.65 8.74
CA LYS A 19 6.18 -2.63 7.76
C LYS A 19 7.07 -3.20 6.64
N PRO A 20 8.08 -4.06 6.92
CA PRO A 20 8.90 -4.70 5.88
C PRO A 20 8.09 -5.37 4.75
N TYR A 21 7.00 -6.05 5.07
CA TYR A 21 6.16 -6.73 4.06
C TYR A 21 5.52 -5.80 3.02
N LEU A 22 5.49 -4.49 3.27
CA LEU A 22 4.93 -3.50 2.35
C LEU A 22 6.00 -2.80 1.49
N LYS A 23 7.28 -3.02 1.79
CA LYS A 23 8.38 -2.44 1.02
C LYS A 23 8.69 -3.28 -0.22
N LYS A 24 9.38 -2.68 -1.18
CA LYS A 24 10.01 -3.43 -2.27
C LYS A 24 11.07 -4.35 -1.68
N PHE A 25 11.18 -5.55 -2.25
CA PHE A 25 12.13 -6.55 -1.77
C PHE A 25 13.59 -6.06 -1.86
N ASP A 26 13.92 -5.28 -2.89
CA ASP A 26 15.25 -4.70 -3.08
C ASP A 26 15.62 -3.65 -2.03
N ASP A 27 14.63 -2.96 -1.46
CA ASP A 27 14.79 -1.92 -0.42
C ASP A 27 14.86 -2.50 1.01
N LEU A 28 14.81 -3.83 1.16
CA LEU A 28 14.89 -4.48 2.46
C LEU A 28 16.33 -4.46 2.98
N GLU A 29 16.47 -4.31 4.30
CA GLU A 29 17.76 -4.45 4.97
C GLU A 29 18.22 -5.92 4.94
N LYS A 30 19.35 -6.19 4.29
CA LYS A 30 19.93 -7.52 4.10
C LYS A 30 21.22 -7.76 4.88
N ILE A 31 21.91 -6.70 5.32
CA ILE A 31 23.28 -6.79 5.82
C ILE A 31 23.30 -6.85 7.34
N HIS A 32 22.57 -5.94 8.00
CA HIS A 32 22.66 -5.81 9.46
C HIS A 32 21.42 -6.37 10.16
N PRO A 33 21.50 -7.58 10.75
CA PRO A 33 20.38 -8.13 11.50
C PRO A 33 20.15 -7.32 12.77
N ARG A 34 18.89 -7.20 13.19
CA ARG A 34 18.50 -6.47 14.40
C ARG A 34 17.72 -7.36 15.33
N TYR A 35 18.12 -7.37 16.60
CA TYR A 35 17.40 -8.12 17.61
C TYR A 35 16.03 -7.49 17.87
N ASN A 36 15.00 -8.33 17.94
CA ASN A 36 13.66 -7.88 18.29
C ASN A 36 13.10 -8.71 19.43
N TRP A 37 12.65 -8.02 20.46
CA TRP A 37 12.12 -8.63 21.67
C TRP A 37 10.83 -9.44 21.45
N HIS A 38 10.07 -9.16 20.39
CA HIS A 38 8.78 -9.81 20.15
C HIS A 38 8.89 -11.27 19.67
N TYR A 39 9.90 -11.59 18.86
CA TYR A 39 10.17 -12.95 18.36
C TYR A 39 11.50 -13.51 18.91
N LYS A 40 12.19 -12.73 19.77
CA LYS A 40 13.41 -13.11 20.49
C LYS A 40 14.52 -13.63 19.58
N ASP A 41 14.69 -12.99 18.43
CA ASP A 41 15.66 -13.41 17.43
C ASP A 41 16.37 -12.22 16.79
N LEU A 42 17.55 -12.48 16.21
CA LEU A 42 18.41 -11.54 15.53
C LEU A 42 18.31 -11.77 14.01
N LEU A 43 17.36 -11.10 13.36
CA LEU A 43 17.04 -11.32 11.95
C LEU A 43 17.18 -10.03 11.12
N THR A 44 17.48 -10.19 9.83
CA THR A 44 17.42 -9.12 8.83
C THR A 44 15.97 -8.90 8.37
N GLN A 45 15.68 -7.78 7.69
CA GLN A 45 14.32 -7.55 7.19
C GLN A 45 13.93 -8.56 6.10
N GLU A 46 14.89 -8.96 5.28
CA GLU A 46 14.72 -10.00 4.27
C GLU A 46 14.35 -11.34 4.90
N GLN A 47 15.11 -11.79 5.90
CA GLN A 47 14.84 -13.06 6.60
C GLN A 47 13.46 -13.07 7.25
N ILE A 48 13.06 -11.96 7.88
CA ILE A 48 11.73 -11.82 8.49
C ILE A 48 10.64 -11.97 7.44
N VAL A 49 10.78 -11.31 6.29
CA VAL A 49 9.77 -11.36 5.23
C VAL A 49 9.71 -12.76 4.63
N MET A 50 10.86 -13.37 4.31
CA MET A 50 10.94 -14.73 3.76
C MET A 50 10.30 -15.76 4.69
N GLU A 51 10.68 -15.78 5.98
CA GLU A 51 10.11 -16.71 6.96
C GLU A 51 8.60 -16.45 7.18
N GLY A 52 8.20 -15.18 7.17
CA GLY A 52 6.80 -14.80 7.39
C GLY A 52 5.86 -15.18 6.25
N ILE A 53 6.29 -15.06 4.98
CA ILE A 53 5.44 -15.39 3.83
C ILE A 53 5.25 -16.90 3.68
N GLU A 54 6.25 -17.71 4.03
CA GLU A 54 6.22 -19.18 4.01
C GLU A 54 5.11 -19.77 4.89
N CYS A 55 4.56 -19.00 5.82
CA CYS A 55 3.48 -19.43 6.72
C CYS A 55 2.14 -19.72 6.00
N ASP A 56 1.87 -19.12 4.83
CA ASP A 56 0.63 -19.31 4.06
C ASP A 56 0.87 -19.10 2.56
N ASP A 57 0.59 -20.11 1.73
CA ASP A 57 0.75 -20.04 0.27
C ASP A 57 -0.02 -18.85 -0.33
N THR A 58 -1.20 -18.52 0.22
CA THR A 58 -2.00 -17.40 -0.27
C THR A 58 -1.36 -16.05 0.02
N LEU A 59 -0.61 -15.96 1.12
CA LEU A 59 0.17 -14.77 1.48
C LEU A 59 1.39 -14.65 0.58
N THR A 60 2.09 -15.76 0.33
CA THR A 60 3.23 -15.81 -0.60
C THR A 60 2.84 -15.34 -1.99
N ASN A 61 1.76 -15.89 -2.57
CA ASN A 61 1.27 -15.44 -3.88
C ASN A 61 0.90 -13.95 -3.87
N SER A 62 0.19 -13.50 -2.84
CA SER A 62 -0.21 -12.08 -2.74
C SER A 62 0.99 -11.15 -2.64
N TYR A 63 2.05 -11.56 -1.92
CA TYR A 63 3.30 -10.80 -1.81
C TYR A 63 4.05 -10.77 -3.13
N ASN A 64 4.23 -11.91 -3.78
CA ASN A 64 4.92 -12.00 -5.08
C ASN A 64 4.21 -11.16 -6.14
N LEU A 65 2.87 -11.19 -6.17
CA LEU A 65 2.07 -10.36 -7.07
C LEU A 65 2.30 -8.86 -6.81
N LEU A 66 2.34 -8.45 -5.54
CA LEU A 66 2.64 -7.06 -5.16
C LEU A 66 4.05 -6.64 -5.61
N GLN A 67 5.06 -7.50 -5.41
CA GLN A 67 6.43 -7.22 -5.84
C GLN A 67 6.54 -7.12 -7.36
N ALA A 68 5.91 -8.05 -8.09
CA ALA A 68 5.84 -7.98 -9.55
C ALA A 68 5.17 -6.69 -10.03
N PHE A 69 4.13 -6.23 -9.33
CA PHE A 69 3.45 -4.97 -9.63
C PHE A 69 4.37 -3.77 -9.41
N PHE A 70 5.16 -3.75 -8.33
CA PHE A 70 6.16 -2.70 -8.12
C PHE A 70 7.22 -2.67 -9.23
N THR A 71 7.73 -3.84 -9.64
CA THR A 71 8.70 -3.92 -10.73
C THR A 71 8.11 -3.43 -12.05
N ALA A 72 6.85 -3.78 -12.37
CA ALA A 72 6.17 -3.31 -13.56
C ALA A 72 5.94 -1.79 -13.52
N LEU A 73 5.62 -1.24 -12.34
CA LEU A 73 5.44 0.19 -12.13
C LEU A 73 6.75 0.97 -12.33
N ASP A 74 7.85 0.50 -11.76
CA ASP A 74 9.17 1.15 -11.91
C ASP A 74 9.67 1.14 -13.35
N LYS A 75 9.36 0.07 -14.10
CA LYS A 75 9.70 -0.06 -15.52
C LYS A 75 8.70 0.63 -16.45
N HIS A 76 7.61 1.20 -15.91
CA HIS A 76 6.49 1.73 -16.68
C HIS A 76 5.91 0.71 -17.70
N ASP A 77 6.00 -0.59 -17.41
CA ASP A 77 5.54 -1.66 -18.29
C ASP A 77 4.03 -1.90 -18.09
N THR A 78 3.23 -1.20 -18.89
CA THR A 78 1.77 -1.29 -18.88
C THR A 78 1.24 -2.67 -19.29
N LYS A 79 2.00 -3.45 -20.08
CA LYS A 79 1.59 -4.78 -20.50
C LYS A 79 1.74 -5.77 -19.34
N ALA A 80 2.92 -5.80 -18.72
CA ALA A 80 3.15 -6.62 -17.53
C ALA A 80 2.16 -6.28 -16.40
N MET A 81 1.88 -4.99 -16.21
CA MET A 81 0.90 -4.54 -15.22
C MET A 81 -0.51 -5.08 -15.51
N LYS A 82 -0.93 -5.07 -16.77
CA LYS A 82 -2.22 -5.64 -17.18
C LYS A 82 -2.26 -7.15 -16.90
N ASP A 83 -1.21 -7.88 -17.26
CA ASP A 83 -1.14 -9.34 -17.05
C ASP A 83 -1.22 -9.69 -15.55
N ILE A 84 -0.51 -8.93 -14.70
CA ILE A 84 -0.58 -9.04 -13.24
C ILE A 84 -2.01 -8.79 -12.72
N ILE A 85 -2.68 -7.74 -13.20
CA ILE A 85 -4.05 -7.41 -12.80
C ILE A 85 -5.02 -8.55 -13.17
N TYR A 86 -4.80 -9.23 -14.30
CA TYR A 86 -5.61 -10.37 -14.76
C TYR A 86 -5.12 -11.74 -14.26
N SER A 87 -4.12 -11.77 -13.38
CA SER A 87 -3.63 -13.01 -12.78
C SER A 87 -4.76 -13.83 -12.15
N LYS A 88 -4.63 -15.16 -12.27
CA LYS A 88 -5.52 -16.17 -11.70
C LYS A 88 -4.95 -16.82 -10.45
N GLU A 89 -3.87 -16.27 -9.90
CA GLU A 89 -3.26 -16.77 -8.68
C GLU A 89 -4.22 -16.75 -7.49
N LYS A 90 -4.03 -17.72 -6.59
CA LYS A 90 -4.81 -17.81 -5.36
C LYS A 90 -4.27 -16.79 -4.35
N VAL A 91 -4.89 -15.61 -4.34
CA VAL A 91 -4.55 -14.49 -3.45
C VAL A 91 -5.55 -14.32 -2.32
N GLY A 92 -5.18 -13.54 -1.30
CA GLY A 92 -6.08 -13.20 -0.20
C GLY A 92 -7.29 -12.36 -0.65
N PRO A 93 -8.40 -12.37 0.11
CA PRO A 93 -9.66 -11.72 -0.29
C PRO A 93 -9.53 -10.21 -0.50
N LEU A 94 -8.68 -9.54 0.31
CA LEU A 94 -8.43 -8.10 0.16
C LEU A 94 -7.66 -7.81 -1.13
N MET A 95 -6.62 -8.59 -1.44
CA MET A 95 -5.86 -8.45 -2.68
C MET A 95 -6.76 -8.72 -3.90
N HIS A 96 -7.60 -9.76 -3.83
CA HIS A 96 -8.58 -10.05 -4.89
C HIS A 96 -9.51 -8.87 -5.16
N ARG A 97 -10.05 -8.23 -4.10
CA ARG A 97 -10.90 -7.03 -4.24
C ARG A 97 -10.14 -5.85 -4.85
N THR A 98 -8.87 -5.67 -4.50
CA THR A 98 -8.01 -4.65 -5.12
C THR A 98 -7.84 -4.91 -6.63
N LEU A 99 -7.56 -6.16 -7.02
CA LEU A 99 -7.44 -6.54 -8.43
C LEU A 99 -8.74 -6.29 -9.20
N LEU A 100 -9.91 -6.59 -8.62
CA LEU A 100 -11.21 -6.28 -9.23
C LEU A 100 -11.40 -4.76 -9.44
N THR A 101 -11.04 -3.96 -8.44
CA THR A 101 -11.10 -2.49 -8.55
C THR A 101 -10.17 -1.98 -9.64
N PHE A 102 -8.97 -2.55 -9.77
CA PHE A 102 -8.01 -2.21 -10.82
C PHE A 102 -8.51 -2.66 -12.20
N ARG A 103 -9.18 -3.81 -12.32
CA ARG A 103 -9.82 -4.23 -13.58
C ARG A 103 -10.91 -3.26 -14.01
N HIS A 104 -11.76 -2.84 -13.07
CA HIS A 104 -12.81 -1.87 -13.36
C HIS A 104 -12.23 -0.51 -13.82
N ASN A 105 -11.12 -0.07 -13.21
CA ASN A 105 -10.47 1.20 -13.51
C ASN A 105 -9.21 1.05 -14.38
N LEU A 106 -9.11 0.00 -15.19
CA LEU A 106 -7.86 -0.40 -15.84
C LEU A 106 -7.24 0.72 -16.67
N LYS A 107 -8.04 1.46 -17.44
CA LYS A 107 -7.55 2.58 -18.25
C LYS A 107 -6.87 3.65 -17.39
N ALA A 108 -7.46 3.99 -16.25
CA ALA A 108 -6.90 4.99 -15.34
C ALA A 108 -5.61 4.49 -14.68
N VAL A 109 -5.56 3.20 -14.30
CA VAL A 109 -4.36 2.58 -13.71
C VAL A 109 -3.21 2.58 -14.71
N LEU A 110 -3.43 2.14 -15.95
CA LEU A 110 -2.39 2.10 -16.99
C LEU A 110 -1.92 3.51 -17.36
N ASN A 111 -2.85 4.47 -17.45
CA ASN A 111 -2.49 5.87 -17.70
C ASN A 111 -1.68 6.45 -16.54
N GLY A 112 -2.06 6.16 -15.29
CA GLY A 112 -1.33 6.62 -14.11
C GLY A 112 0.08 6.04 -14.01
N ALA A 113 0.29 4.81 -14.50
CA ALA A 113 1.61 4.21 -14.57
C ALA A 113 2.45 4.75 -15.74
N SER A 114 1.85 5.11 -16.87
CA SER A 114 2.58 5.54 -18.07
C SER A 114 2.86 7.04 -18.13
N LEU A 115 2.01 7.88 -17.52
CA LEU A 115 2.10 9.32 -17.65
C LEU A 115 2.94 9.93 -16.51
N PRO A 116 3.67 11.02 -16.77
CA PRO A 116 4.48 11.70 -15.76
C PRO A 116 3.66 12.60 -14.82
N TYR A 117 2.34 12.61 -14.93
CA TYR A 117 1.49 13.51 -14.15
C TYR A 117 1.39 13.05 -12.70
N SER A 118 1.73 13.94 -11.76
CA SER A 118 1.54 13.68 -10.34
C SER A 118 0.16 14.14 -9.87
N ASN A 119 -0.41 13.41 -8.90
CA ASN A 119 -1.63 13.84 -8.22
C ASN A 119 -1.36 14.95 -7.18
N GLY A 120 -0.10 15.37 -6.99
CA GLY A 120 0.31 16.25 -5.90
C GLY A 120 -0.35 17.63 -5.94
N CYS A 121 -0.54 18.20 -7.13
CA CYS A 121 -1.22 19.50 -7.28
C CYS A 121 -2.70 19.40 -6.88
N LEU A 122 -3.41 18.38 -7.39
CA LEU A 122 -4.82 18.12 -7.06
C LEU A 122 -5.01 17.81 -5.57
N GLU A 123 -4.12 17.00 -4.99
CA GLU A 123 -4.12 16.74 -3.54
C GLU A 123 -3.86 18.00 -2.72
N GLY A 124 -2.96 18.87 -3.18
CA GLY A 124 -2.70 20.18 -2.59
C GLY A 124 -3.94 21.07 -2.58
N PHE A 125 -4.66 21.15 -3.70
CA PHE A 125 -5.93 21.87 -3.78
C PHE A 125 -6.99 21.26 -2.86
N ASN A 126 -7.16 19.94 -2.89
CA ASN A 126 -8.09 19.24 -2.00
C ASN A 126 -7.80 19.48 -0.52
N ARG A 127 -6.51 19.55 -0.14
CA ARG A 127 -6.11 19.88 1.23
C ARG A 127 -6.48 21.32 1.59
N LYS A 128 -6.25 22.28 0.68
CA LYS A 128 -6.65 23.69 0.88
C LYS A 128 -8.17 23.82 1.05
N ILE A 129 -8.96 23.18 0.19
CA ILE A 129 -10.43 23.16 0.30
C ILE A 129 -10.86 22.61 1.66
N LYS A 130 -10.34 21.44 2.05
CA LYS A 130 -10.65 20.84 3.35
C LYS A 130 -10.18 21.70 4.53
N GLN A 131 -9.14 22.52 4.37
CA GLN A 131 -8.71 23.46 5.41
C GLN A 131 -9.71 24.60 5.54
N ILE A 132 -10.14 25.19 4.43
CA ILE A 132 -11.17 26.23 4.39
C ILE A 132 -12.46 25.71 5.03
N GLU A 133 -12.92 24.52 4.68
CA GLU A 133 -14.11 23.89 5.27
C GLU A 133 -14.02 23.74 6.79
N ARG A 134 -12.84 23.38 7.32
CA ARG A 134 -12.62 23.27 8.78
C ARG A 134 -12.62 24.63 9.48
N THR A 135 -12.00 25.65 8.87
CA THR A 135 -11.91 26.99 9.44
C THR A 135 -13.23 27.75 9.33
N ALA A 136 -14.04 27.46 8.31
CA ALA A 136 -15.31 28.11 8.06
C ALA A 136 -16.51 27.33 8.63
N TYR A 137 -16.27 26.44 9.60
CA TYR A 137 -17.34 25.79 10.34
C TYR A 137 -18.16 26.84 11.12
N GLY A 138 -19.49 26.82 10.99
CA GLY A 138 -20.40 27.76 11.67
C GLY A 138 -21.02 28.84 10.78
N TYR A 139 -20.60 28.96 9.51
CA TYR A 139 -21.31 29.80 8.54
C TYR A 139 -22.55 29.08 8.01
N SER A 140 -23.73 29.57 8.38
CA SER A 140 -25.01 29.02 7.90
C SER A 140 -25.38 29.44 6.47
N ASN A 141 -24.70 30.45 5.91
CA ASN A 141 -24.97 30.99 4.57
C ASN A 141 -23.70 30.96 3.71
N PHE A 142 -23.82 30.41 2.50
CA PHE A 142 -22.75 30.32 1.51
C PHE A 142 -22.20 31.71 1.10
N ILE A 143 -23.03 32.75 1.04
CA ILE A 143 -22.56 34.11 0.76
C ILE A 143 -21.63 34.61 1.88
N ASN A 144 -21.96 34.32 3.14
CA ASN A 144 -21.11 34.71 4.28
C ASN A 144 -19.79 33.92 4.29
N LEU A 145 -19.83 32.65 3.89
CA LEU A 145 -18.63 31.84 3.66
C LEU A 145 -17.74 32.45 2.57
N LEU A 146 -18.32 32.85 1.43
CA LEU A 146 -17.58 33.50 0.34
C LEU A 146 -16.96 34.83 0.77
N LEU A 147 -17.69 35.66 1.51
CA LEU A 147 -17.17 36.92 2.05
C LEU A 147 -15.99 36.70 3.01
N PHE A 148 -16.03 35.65 3.82
CA PHE A 148 -14.91 35.27 4.69
C PHE A 148 -13.69 34.82 3.87
N ILE A 149 -13.89 33.95 2.87
CA ILE A 149 -12.80 33.48 2.00
C ILE A 149 -12.15 34.64 1.25
N ASN A 150 -12.93 35.61 0.75
CA ASN A 150 -12.43 36.78 0.04
C ASN A 150 -11.68 37.80 0.93
N ARG A 151 -11.65 37.60 2.26
CA ARG A 151 -10.95 38.43 3.24
C ARG A 151 -9.63 37.84 3.72
N ILE A 152 -9.29 36.61 3.31
CA ILE A 152 -8.02 35.91 3.61
C ILE A 152 -7.10 36.03 2.40
#